data_AF-A0A371JRC2-F1
#
_entry.id   AF-A0A371JRC2-F1
#
_cell.length_a   1.000
_cell.length_b   1.000
_cell.length_c   1.000
_cell.angle_alpha   90.00
_cell.angle_beta   90.00
_cell.angle_gamma   90.00
#
_symmetry.space_group_name_H-M   'P 1'
#
loop_
_entity.id
_entity.type
_entity.pdbx_description
1 polymer ?
#
loop_
_entity_poly.entity_id
_entity_poly.type
_entity_poly.pdbx_seq_one_letter_code
_entity_poly.pdbx_strand_id
1 'polypeptide(L)'
;MSVLVTNKDIVLLGHGSYAGGATNTKLPGNIDLYVLPPVGYTLKTDVAEALIQQREIKKLVLHHDNGSGDTTIEPPMAIYKGGGNAPDLKLYDLGSLSDWGRRTIGAKTNVVTVGEPTLLSDLLKSDQKIKEAIKQLPPGGKLKLYWSACASQVRGNSASLP
;
A
#
# COMPACT_ATOMS: atom_id res chain seq x y z
N MET A 1 -15.05 -7.19 6.26
CA MET A 1 -14.35 -7.06 4.96
C MET A 1 -12.95 -7.67 5.08
N SER A 2 -12.39 -8.26 4.03
CA SER A 2 -11.02 -8.81 4.04
C SER A 2 -10.23 -8.34 2.81
N VAL A 3 -8.91 -8.39 2.91
CA VAL A 3 -7.97 -8.09 1.82
C VAL A 3 -7.27 -9.36 1.39
N LEU A 4 -7.39 -9.69 0.10
CA LEU A 4 -6.62 -10.74 -0.54
C LEU A 4 -6.04 -10.18 -1.84
N VAL A 5 -4.71 -10.02 -1.86
CA VAL A 5 -3.96 -9.64 -3.06
C VAL A 5 -3.88 -10.85 -3.98
N THR A 6 -3.99 -10.61 -5.27
CA THR A 6 -3.78 -11.60 -6.33
C THR A 6 -2.69 -11.13 -7.29
N ASN A 7 -2.26 -11.99 -8.20
CA ASN A 7 -1.30 -11.62 -9.25
C ASN A 7 -1.81 -10.52 -10.19
N LYS A 8 -3.11 -10.20 -10.17
CA LYS A 8 -3.72 -9.13 -10.97
C LYS A 8 -3.65 -7.76 -10.28
N ASP A 9 -3.29 -7.73 -9.00
CA ASP A 9 -3.22 -6.53 -8.18
C ASP A 9 -1.78 -6.11 -7.99
N ILE A 10 -1.50 -4.82 -7.80
CA ILE A 10 -0.15 -4.32 -7.53
C ILE A 10 0.02 -3.97 -6.05
N VAL A 11 1.16 -4.35 -5.48
CA VAL A 11 1.59 -3.95 -4.13
C VAL A 11 2.68 -2.90 -4.26
N LEU A 12 2.45 -1.70 -3.72
CA LEU A 12 3.46 -0.65 -3.58
C LEU A 12 4.20 -0.86 -2.26
N LEU A 13 5.45 -1.26 -2.32
CA LEU A 13 6.28 -1.58 -1.16
C LEU A 13 7.42 -0.58 -1.01
N GLY A 14 7.56 -0.03 0.19
CA GLY A 14 8.58 0.96 0.52
C GLY A 14 8.31 1.56 1.90
N HIS A 15 9.07 2.59 2.27
CA HIS A 15 8.57 3.52 3.29
C HIS A 15 7.59 4.48 2.65
N GLY A 16 6.68 5.03 3.43
CA GLY A 16 5.70 5.97 2.92
C GLY A 16 5.57 7.19 3.80
N SER A 17 5.19 8.31 3.20
CA SER A 17 4.75 9.49 3.92
C SER A 17 3.40 9.95 3.39
N TYR A 18 2.56 10.44 4.29
CA TYR A 18 1.35 11.17 3.98
C TYR A 18 1.54 12.59 4.46
N ALA A 19 1.57 13.53 3.51
CA ALA A 19 1.62 14.95 3.85
C ALA A 19 0.26 15.50 4.33
N GLY A 20 -0.83 14.73 4.20
CA GLY A 20 -2.17 15.11 4.64
C GLY A 20 -2.75 16.33 3.94
N GLY A 21 -3.72 16.12 3.02
CA GLY A 21 -4.58 17.18 2.49
C GLY A 21 -3.92 18.33 1.70
N ALA A 22 -2.59 18.45 1.71
CA ALA A 22 -1.85 19.49 1.02
C ALA A 22 -1.71 19.24 -0.50
N THR A 23 -1.64 17.97 -0.90
CA THR A 23 -1.51 17.55 -2.31
C THR A 23 -2.30 16.28 -2.57
N ASN A 24 -3.27 16.38 -3.47
CA ASN A 24 -4.07 15.26 -3.99
C ASN A 24 -3.76 15.06 -5.47
N THR A 25 -3.93 13.82 -5.93
CA THR A 25 -3.87 13.46 -7.33
C THR A 25 -5.17 12.80 -7.77
N LYS A 26 -5.53 12.96 -9.04
CA LYS A 26 -6.67 12.27 -9.64
C LYS A 26 -6.22 10.89 -10.10
N LEU A 27 -6.84 9.85 -9.55
CA LEU A 27 -6.56 8.48 -9.98
C LEU A 27 -7.08 8.25 -11.42
N PRO A 28 -6.35 7.48 -12.25
CA PRO A 28 -6.91 6.95 -13.48
C PRO A 28 -8.23 6.19 -13.22
N GLY A 29 -9.18 6.25 -14.16
CA GLY A 29 -10.53 5.67 -13.99
C GLY A 29 -10.54 4.17 -13.68
N ASN A 30 -9.50 3.47 -14.12
CA ASN A 30 -9.31 2.04 -13.99
C ASN A 30 -8.38 1.62 -12.84
N ILE A 31 -8.04 2.51 -11.91
CA ILE A 31 -7.17 2.20 -10.77
C ILE A 31 -7.88 2.58 -9.46
N ASP A 32 -8.09 1.61 -8.59
CA ASP A 32 -8.54 1.84 -7.22
C ASP A 32 -7.33 1.72 -6.28
N LEU A 33 -7.13 2.70 -5.38
CA LEU A 33 -6.07 2.68 -4.37
C LEU A 33 -6.63 2.19 -3.02
N TYR A 34 -5.96 1.20 -2.44
CA TYR A 34 -6.28 0.56 -1.17
C TYR A 34 -5.20 0.89 -0.14
N VAL A 35 -5.59 1.57 0.94
CA VAL A 35 -4.70 1.88 2.07
C VAL A 35 -5.13 1.03 3.25
N LEU A 36 -4.22 0.18 3.75
CA LEU A 36 -4.54 -0.81 4.76
C LEU A 36 -4.75 -0.20 6.14
N PRO A 37 -3.73 0.37 6.81
CA PRO A 37 -3.91 0.94 8.12
C PRO A 37 -4.44 2.38 8.00
N PRO A 38 -5.06 2.90 9.06
CA PRO A 38 -5.37 4.32 9.14
C PRO A 38 -4.12 5.18 8.98
N VAL A 39 -4.32 6.39 8.45
CA VAL A 39 -3.30 7.44 8.49
C VAL A 39 -2.84 7.62 9.93
N GLY A 40 -1.52 7.68 10.12
CA GLY A 40 -0.91 7.82 11.45
C GLY A 40 -0.40 6.50 12.05
N TYR A 41 -0.61 5.36 11.39
CA TYR A 41 -0.08 4.06 11.83
C TYR A 41 1.07 3.58 10.94
N THR A 42 2.16 3.17 11.58
CA THR A 42 3.27 2.47 10.93
C THR A 42 2.81 1.06 10.57
N LEU A 43 2.99 0.64 9.31
CA LEU A 43 2.67 -0.72 8.87
C LEU A 43 3.84 -1.65 9.22
N LYS A 44 3.61 -2.65 10.09
CA LYS A 44 4.64 -3.65 10.40
C LYS A 44 4.86 -4.59 9.21
N THR A 45 6.07 -5.17 9.15
CA THR A 45 6.52 -5.99 8.01
C THR A 45 5.68 -7.24 7.77
N ASP A 46 5.05 -7.79 8.80
CA ASP A 46 4.15 -8.95 8.73
C ASP A 46 2.90 -8.68 7.86
N VAL A 47 2.36 -7.47 7.91
CA VAL A 47 1.23 -7.04 7.06
C VAL A 47 1.68 -6.94 5.61
N ALA A 48 2.82 -6.30 5.36
CA ALA A 48 3.40 -6.19 4.02
C ALA A 48 3.73 -7.57 3.44
N GLU A 49 4.31 -8.46 4.26
CA GLU A 49 4.58 -9.84 3.92
C GLU A 49 3.30 -10.60 3.54
N ALA A 50 2.22 -10.46 4.30
CA ALA A 50 0.96 -11.10 3.96
C ALA A 50 0.41 -10.63 2.60
N LEU A 51 0.51 -9.33 2.28
CA LEU A 51 0.12 -8.82 0.96
C LEU A 51 0.95 -9.45 -0.16
N ILE A 52 2.28 -9.48 0.00
CA ILE A 52 3.22 -10.01 -1.00
C ILE A 52 3.03 -11.54 -1.16
N GLN A 53 2.84 -12.25 -0.05
CA GLN A 53 2.58 -13.69 -0.02
C GLN A 53 1.15 -14.06 -0.40
N GLN A 54 0.27 -13.06 -0.66
CA GLN A 54 -1.14 -13.26 -1.01
C GLN A 54 -1.90 -14.06 0.06
N ARG A 55 -1.55 -13.83 1.32
CA ARG A 55 -2.29 -14.35 2.46
C ARG A 55 -3.47 -13.43 2.72
N GLU A 56 -4.66 -14.00 2.89
CA GLU A 56 -5.86 -13.23 3.23
C GLU A 56 -5.67 -12.53 4.58
N ILE A 57 -5.89 -11.22 4.61
CA ILE A 57 -5.88 -10.39 5.81
C ILE A 57 -7.32 -10.06 6.16
N LYS A 58 -7.83 -10.68 7.22
CA LYS A 58 -9.20 -10.44 7.72
C LYS A 58 -9.26 -9.33 8.75
N LYS A 59 -8.17 -9.12 9.48
CA LYS A 59 -8.08 -8.20 10.61
C LYS A 59 -6.69 -7.59 10.69
N LEU A 60 -6.61 -6.37 11.21
CA LEU A 60 -5.38 -5.72 11.63
C LEU A 60 -5.51 -5.34 13.11
N VAL A 61 -4.42 -5.54 13.87
CA VAL A 61 -4.29 -5.04 15.23
C VAL A 61 -3.59 -3.69 15.17
N LEU A 62 -4.25 -2.65 15.68
CA LEU A 62 -3.74 -1.31 15.84
C LEU A 62 -3.20 -1.17 17.26
N HIS A 63 -1.91 -0.93 17.39
CA HIS A 63 -1.24 -0.64 18.64
C HIS A 63 -1.16 0.87 18.84
N HIS A 64 -1.65 1.33 19.99
CA HIS A 64 -1.71 2.75 20.34
C HIS A 64 -0.63 3.11 21.35
N ASP A 65 0.24 4.06 21.01
CA ASP A 65 1.35 4.49 21.89
C ASP A 65 0.88 5.32 23.10
N ASN A 66 -0.38 5.73 23.10
CA ASN A 66 -0.99 6.53 24.17
C ASN A 66 -1.47 5.69 25.38
N GLY A 67 -1.14 4.39 25.42
CA GLY A 67 -1.55 3.49 26.51
C GLY A 67 -3.03 3.11 26.51
N SER A 68 -3.78 3.43 25.44
CA SER A 68 -5.20 3.06 25.31
C SER A 68 -5.44 1.58 24.95
N GLY A 69 -4.37 0.79 24.87
CA GLY A 69 -4.40 -0.62 24.50
C GLY A 69 -4.37 -0.84 22.99
N ASP A 70 -4.81 -2.02 22.57
CA ASP A 70 -4.88 -2.41 21.16
C ASP A 70 -6.32 -2.35 20.65
N THR A 71 -6.49 -2.04 19.36
CA THR A 71 -7.79 -2.10 18.68
C THR A 71 -7.71 -2.97 17.45
N THR A 72 -8.69 -3.85 17.26
CA THR A 72 -8.77 -4.67 16.05
C THR A 72 -9.72 -4.04 15.04
N ILE A 73 -9.29 -3.92 13.78
CA ILE A 73 -10.09 -3.39 12.67
C ILE A 73 -10.18 -4.38 11.51
N GLU A 74 -11.16 -4.18 10.63
CA GLU A 74 -11.24 -4.86 9.33
C GLU A 74 -10.56 -4.01 8.24
N PRO A 75 -9.68 -4.58 7.40
CA PRO A 75 -9.05 -3.85 6.30
C PRO A 75 -9.89 -3.91 5.00
N PRO A 76 -9.64 -3.01 4.04
CA PRO A 76 -8.74 -1.84 4.10
C PRO A 76 -9.39 -0.69 4.86
N MET A 77 -8.59 0.21 5.45
CA MET A 77 -9.11 1.40 6.11
C MET A 77 -9.66 2.45 5.12
N ALA A 78 -9.00 2.62 3.98
CA ALA A 78 -9.46 3.56 2.96
C ALA A 78 -9.37 2.95 1.55
N ILE A 79 -10.39 3.25 0.75
CA ILE A 79 -10.43 2.89 -0.67
C ILE A 79 -10.72 4.17 -1.46
N TYR A 80 -9.76 4.59 -2.27
CA TYR A 80 -9.93 5.70 -3.22
C TYR A 80 -10.25 5.12 -4.59
N LYS A 81 -11.42 5.48 -5.11
CA LYS A 81 -11.94 4.93 -6.36
C LYS A 81 -11.33 5.64 -7.58
N GLY A 82 -11.06 4.87 -8.63
CA GLY A 82 -10.57 5.39 -9.90
C GLY A 82 -11.44 6.50 -10.46
N GLY A 83 -10.80 7.53 -11.01
CA GLY A 83 -11.44 8.78 -11.45
C GLY A 83 -11.68 9.80 -10.35
N GLY A 84 -11.56 9.39 -9.08
CA GLY A 84 -11.64 10.26 -7.90
C GLY A 84 -10.28 10.81 -7.46
N ASN A 85 -10.31 11.71 -6.48
CA ASN A 85 -9.11 12.22 -5.83
C ASN A 85 -8.61 11.24 -4.77
N ALA A 86 -7.29 11.05 -4.75
CA ALA A 86 -6.56 10.31 -3.73
C ALA A 86 -5.39 11.16 -3.24
N PRO A 87 -4.88 10.92 -2.02
CA PRO A 87 -3.67 11.59 -1.57
C PRO A 87 -2.49 11.22 -2.47
N ASP A 88 -1.68 12.21 -2.85
CA ASP A 88 -0.48 11.96 -3.64
C ASP A 88 0.66 11.51 -2.74
N LEU A 89 0.54 10.26 -2.26
CA LEU A 89 1.47 9.64 -1.32
C LEU A 89 2.87 9.55 -1.92
N LYS A 90 3.90 9.79 -1.11
CA LYS A 90 5.29 9.60 -1.52
C LYS A 90 5.81 8.27 -1.00
N LEU A 91 6.32 7.45 -1.92
CA LEU A 91 6.99 6.18 -1.64
C LEU A 91 8.50 6.43 -1.60
N TYR A 92 9.17 5.89 -0.59
CA TYR A 92 10.63 5.95 -0.44
C TYR A 92 11.17 4.53 -0.56
N ASP A 93 12.47 4.44 -0.85
CA ASP A 93 13.17 3.16 -0.94
C ASP A 93 13.10 2.38 0.39
N LEU A 94 13.33 1.08 0.34
CA LEU A 94 13.24 0.21 1.52
C LEU A 94 14.34 0.47 2.56
N GLY A 95 15.45 1.11 2.19
CA GLY A 95 16.59 1.35 3.07
C GLY A 95 17.07 0.08 3.75
N SER A 96 17.07 0.09 5.09
CA SER A 96 17.46 -1.05 5.93
C SER A 96 16.59 -2.30 5.76
N LEU A 97 15.38 -2.17 5.19
CA LEU A 97 14.50 -3.30 4.90
C LEU A 97 14.75 -3.94 3.53
N SER A 98 15.76 -3.48 2.77
CA SER A 98 16.00 -3.96 1.40
C SER A 98 16.26 -5.48 1.32
N ASP A 99 17.01 -6.06 2.27
CA ASP A 99 17.30 -7.50 2.28
C ASP A 99 16.09 -8.35 2.68
N TRP A 100 15.27 -7.84 3.59
CA TRP A 100 13.99 -8.44 3.91
C TRP A 100 13.06 -8.38 2.68
N GLY A 101 12.89 -7.20 2.08
CA GLY A 101 12.04 -7.01 0.92
C GLY A 101 12.43 -7.88 -0.26
N ARG A 102 13.72 -8.00 -0.58
CA ARG A 102 14.22 -8.91 -1.64
C ARG A 102 13.83 -10.36 -1.38
N ARG A 103 13.99 -10.85 -0.15
CA ARG A 103 13.62 -12.23 0.22
C ARG A 103 12.11 -12.45 0.19
N THR A 104 11.33 -11.51 0.72
CA THR A 104 9.88 -11.63 0.79
C THR A 104 9.21 -11.49 -0.58
N ILE A 105 9.71 -10.61 -1.46
CA ILE A 105 9.24 -10.47 -2.84
C ILE A 105 9.53 -11.75 -3.63
N GLY A 106 10.76 -12.27 -3.55
CA GLY A 106 11.16 -13.46 -4.31
C GLY A 106 10.85 -13.32 -5.80
N ALA A 107 10.07 -14.25 -6.35
CA ALA A 107 9.69 -14.28 -7.77
C ALA A 107 8.39 -13.50 -8.10
N LYS A 108 7.80 -12.77 -7.15
CA LYS A 108 6.55 -12.03 -7.38
C LYS A 108 6.79 -10.85 -8.33
N THR A 109 5.99 -10.79 -9.40
CA THR A 109 6.09 -9.75 -10.43
C THR A 109 5.20 -8.53 -10.14
N ASN A 110 4.27 -8.66 -9.21
CA ASN A 110 3.25 -7.67 -8.91
C ASN A 110 3.60 -6.73 -7.74
N VAL A 111 4.86 -6.70 -7.32
CA VAL A 111 5.36 -5.78 -6.29
C VAL A 111 6.22 -4.70 -6.93
N VAL A 112 5.92 -3.44 -6.62
CA VAL A 112 6.66 -2.25 -7.05
C VAL A 112 7.41 -1.68 -5.86
N THR A 113 8.70 -1.42 -6.06
CA THR A 113 9.60 -0.73 -5.13
C THR A 113 10.25 0.43 -5.86
N VAL A 114 10.77 1.42 -5.13
CA VAL A 114 11.46 2.58 -5.73
C VAL A 114 12.91 2.65 -5.27
N GLY A 115 13.77 3.22 -6.12
CA GLY A 115 15.16 3.53 -5.78
C GLY A 115 15.37 4.96 -5.28
N GLU A 116 14.38 5.83 -5.47
CA GLU A 116 14.39 7.22 -5.02
C GLU A 116 12.97 7.66 -4.60
N PRO A 117 12.83 8.72 -3.78
CA PRO A 117 11.53 9.17 -3.33
C PRO A 117 10.61 9.56 -4.50
N THR A 118 9.52 8.82 -4.69
CA THR A 118 8.63 8.95 -5.87
C THR A 118 7.18 9.19 -5.43
N LEU A 119 6.48 10.12 -6.06
CA LEU A 119 5.05 10.36 -5.81
C LEU A 119 4.20 9.27 -6.45
N LEU A 120 3.02 9.00 -5.87
CA LEU A 120 2.03 8.09 -6.43
C LEU A 120 1.65 8.51 -7.84
N SER A 121 1.39 9.80 -8.06
CA SER A 121 1.06 10.35 -9.37
C SER A 121 2.14 10.09 -10.43
N ASP A 122 3.40 10.09 -10.03
CA ASP A 122 4.54 9.79 -10.92
C ASP A 122 4.71 8.29 -11.14
N LEU A 123 4.54 7.46 -10.11
CA LEU A 123 4.51 6.00 -10.23
C LEU A 123 3.44 5.54 -11.23
N LEU A 124 2.23 6.06 -11.11
CA LEU A 124 1.11 5.74 -12.00
C LEU A 124 1.40 6.10 -13.47
N LYS A 125 2.25 7.10 -13.72
CA LYS A 125 2.64 7.55 -15.08
C LYS A 125 3.85 6.83 -15.63
N SER A 126 4.78 6.39 -14.77
CA SER A 126 6.12 5.97 -15.18
C SER A 126 6.36 4.47 -15.02
N ASP A 127 5.86 3.85 -13.95
CA ASP A 127 6.20 2.48 -13.58
C ASP A 127 5.69 1.45 -14.60
N GLN A 128 6.60 0.58 -15.05
CA GLN A 128 6.30 -0.40 -16.10
C GLN A 128 5.38 -1.52 -15.61
N LYS A 129 5.52 -1.98 -14.36
CA LYS A 129 4.66 -3.05 -13.82
C LYS A 129 3.22 -2.57 -13.72
N ILE A 130 3.00 -1.33 -13.29
CA ILE A 130 1.66 -0.71 -13.26
C ILE A 130 1.10 -0.60 -14.68
N LYS A 131 1.89 -0.12 -15.65
CA LYS A 131 1.45 -0.02 -17.06
C LYS A 131 1.10 -1.38 -17.67
N GLU A 132 1.90 -2.40 -17.42
CA GLU A 132 1.67 -3.75 -17.89
C GLU A 132 0.41 -4.36 -17.26
N ALA A 133 0.24 -4.20 -15.94
CA ALA A 133 -0.97 -4.65 -15.25
C ALA A 133 -2.24 -3.99 -15.80
N ILE A 134 -2.19 -2.70 -16.11
CA ILE A 134 -3.30 -1.97 -16.75
C ILE A 134 -3.64 -2.55 -18.13
N LYS A 135 -2.63 -2.88 -18.96
CA LYS A 135 -2.84 -3.46 -20.29
C LYS A 135 -3.48 -4.84 -20.25
N GLN A 136 -3.30 -5.58 -19.15
CA GLN A 136 -3.86 -6.91 -18.95
C GLN A 136 -5.27 -6.89 -18.33
N LEU A 137 -5.81 -5.71 -18.03
CA LEU A 137 -7.16 -5.61 -17.49
C LEU A 137 -8.20 -6.04 -18.53
N PRO A 138 -9.23 -6.81 -18.12
CA PRO A 138 -10.37 -7.06 -19.00
C PRO A 138 -11.11 -5.73 -19.28
N PRO A 139 -11.96 -5.68 -20.33
CA PRO A 139 -12.82 -4.52 -20.58
C PRO A 139 -13.64 -4.15 -19.33
N GLY A 140 -13.55 -2.89 -18.90
CA GLY A 140 -14.19 -2.40 -17.66
C GLY A 140 -13.52 -2.85 -16.35
N GLY A 141 -12.41 -3.58 -16.44
CA GLY A 141 -11.63 -4.03 -15.29
C GLY A 141 -10.96 -2.86 -14.55
N LYS A 142 -10.74 -3.06 -13.25
CA LYS A 142 -10.00 -2.14 -12.40
C LYS A 142 -8.77 -2.82 -11.81
N LEU A 143 -7.64 -2.15 -11.89
CA LEU A 143 -6.44 -2.51 -11.16
C LEU A 143 -6.61 -2.10 -9.69
N LYS A 144 -6.38 -3.02 -8.77
CA LYS A 144 -6.27 -2.68 -7.34
C LYS A 144 -4.81 -2.42 -7.02
N LEU A 145 -4.56 -1.26 -6.43
CA LEU A 145 -3.24 -0.83 -6.00
C LEU A 145 -3.21 -0.79 -4.49
N TYR A 146 -2.40 -1.64 -3.86
CA TYR A 146 -2.29 -1.74 -2.42
C TYR A 146 -1.08 -0.95 -1.92
N TRP A 147 -1.34 0.06 -1.09
CA TRP A 147 -0.29 0.84 -0.44
C TRP A 147 0.24 0.07 0.77
N SER A 148 1.33 -0.68 0.56
CA SER A 148 2.04 -1.47 1.57
C SER A 148 3.22 -0.69 2.15
N ALA A 149 2.99 0.58 2.44
CA ALA A 149 3.97 1.48 3.04
C ALA A 149 3.28 2.31 4.11
N CYS A 150 4.05 2.90 5.02
CA CYS A 150 3.48 3.74 6.07
C CYS A 150 2.70 4.90 5.44
N ALA A 151 1.43 5.06 5.81
CA ALA A 151 0.64 6.21 5.40
C ALA A 151 0.86 7.41 6.35
N SER A 152 1.92 7.42 7.17
CA SER A 152 2.44 8.55 7.94
C SER A 152 3.72 8.11 8.67
N GLN A 153 4.74 8.98 8.78
CA GLN A 153 5.96 8.71 9.56
C GLN A 153 5.82 9.14 11.03
N VAL A 154 4.70 8.81 11.67
CA VAL A 154 4.50 9.12 13.09
C VAL A 154 5.00 7.93 13.91
N ARG A 155 5.98 8.18 14.79
CA ARG A 155 6.44 7.19 15.77
C ARG A 155 5.32 6.91 16.78
N GLY A 156 5.27 5.68 17.27
CA GLY A 156 4.35 5.26 18.33
C GLY A 156 3.28 4.29 17.84
N ASN A 157 2.40 4.71 16.95
CA ASN A 157 1.28 3.88 16.51
C ASN A 157 1.70 2.89 15.42
N SER A 158 1.25 1.63 15.53
CA SER A 158 1.57 0.62 14.52
C SER A 158 0.42 -0.34 14.22
N ALA A 159 0.40 -0.91 13.03
CA ALA A 159 -0.56 -1.90 12.60
C ALA A 159 0.15 -3.22 12.26
N SER A 160 -0.33 -4.32 12.83
CA SER A 160 0.20 -5.68 12.60
C SER A 160 -0.92 -6.66 12.28
N LEU A 161 -0.55 -7.88 11.92
CA LEU A 161 -1.46 -9.01 11.96
C LEU A 161 -1.70 -9.43 13.42
N PRO A 162 -2.87 -10.05 13.72
CA PRO A 162 -3.14 -10.67 15.02
C PRO A 162 -2.20 -11.83 15.34
#